data_AF-A0A352DW80-F1
#
_entry.id   AF-A0A352DW80-F1
#
_cell.length_a   1.000
_cell.length_b   1.000
_cell.length_c   1.000
_cell.angle_alpha   90.00
_cell.angle_beta   90.00
_cell.angle_gamma   90.00
#
_symmetry.space_group_name_H-M   'P 1'
#
loop_
_entity.id
_entity.type
_entity.pdbx_description
1 polymer ?
#
loop_
_entity_poly.entity_id
_entity_poly.type
_entity_poly.pdbx_seq_one_letter_code
_entity_poly.pdbx_strand_id
1 'polypeptide(L)' 'MPSGPAMPPGSASADSASIPDDRLTIERRGDDVLVVRVRSAGAEHERLPDAVFSFRCGDPQYAYWLDRVNRRRSDGPR' A
#
# COMPACT_ATOMS: atom_id res chain seq x y z
N MET A 1 -39.95 24.02 17.22
CA MET A 1 -38.50 23.80 17.23
C MET A 1 -38.23 22.54 16.41
N PRO A 2 -37.57 22.58 15.25
CA PRO A 2 -37.25 21.36 14.52
C PRO A 2 -35.98 20.69 15.10
N SER A 3 -36.11 19.44 15.52
CA SER A 3 -34.98 18.58 15.90
C SER A 3 -34.16 18.26 14.65
N GLY A 4 -32.91 18.72 14.61
CA GLY A 4 -31.97 18.36 13.55
C GLY A 4 -31.52 16.89 13.65
N PRO A 5 -31.17 16.23 12.53
CA PRO A 5 -30.72 14.84 12.55
C PRO A 5 -29.37 14.74 13.27
N ALA A 6 -29.28 13.76 14.19
CA ALA A 6 -28.03 13.39 14.83
C ALA A 6 -27.04 12.90 13.77
N MET A 7 -25.90 13.60 13.63
CA MET A 7 -24.78 13.12 12.83
C MET A 7 -24.28 11.78 13.41
N PRO A 8 -24.05 10.74 12.59
CA PRO A 8 -23.46 9.50 13.08
C PRO A 8 -22.02 9.77 13.57
N PRO A 9 -21.62 9.18 14.70
CA PRO A 9 -20.27 9.34 15.22
C PRO A 9 -19.25 8.61 14.34
N GLY A 10 -18.17 9.34 14.04
CA GLY A 10 -16.85 8.77 13.76
C GLY A 10 -16.70 8.19 12.37
N SER A 11 -16.09 8.98 11.49
CA SER A 11 -15.13 8.44 10.52
C SER A 11 -14.31 7.38 11.23
N ALA A 12 -14.48 6.12 10.81
CA ALA A 12 -13.59 5.06 11.22
C ALA A 12 -12.19 5.60 11.04
N SER A 13 -11.46 5.76 12.15
CA SER A 13 -10.03 5.95 12.10
C SER A 13 -9.54 4.92 11.12
N ALA A 14 -9.02 5.37 9.98
CA ALA A 14 -8.29 4.52 9.07
C ALA A 14 -7.05 4.13 9.86
N ASP A 15 -7.22 3.15 10.74
CA ASP A 15 -6.15 2.31 11.24
C ASP A 15 -5.35 2.02 9.99
N SER A 16 -4.16 2.62 9.92
CA SER A 16 -3.39 2.70 8.69
C SER A 16 -2.99 1.28 8.36
N ALA A 17 -3.87 0.58 7.64
CA ALA A 17 -3.80 -0.83 7.35
C ALA A 17 -2.61 -0.99 6.42
N SER A 18 -1.43 -1.13 7.03
CA SER A 18 -0.21 -1.34 6.30
C SER A 18 -0.36 -2.66 5.57
N ILE A 19 -0.12 -2.63 4.27
CA ILE A 19 -0.19 -3.83 3.44
C ILE A 19 0.82 -4.84 4.02
N PRO A 20 0.43 -6.08 4.35
CA PRO A 20 1.34 -7.07 4.92
C PRO A 20 2.52 -7.35 4.00
N ASP A 21 3.72 -7.54 4.56
CA ASP A 21 4.92 -7.68 3.76
C ASP A 21 4.89 -8.89 2.82
N ASP A 22 4.28 -9.99 3.25
CA ASP A 22 4.12 -11.20 2.44
C ASP A 22 3.29 -10.97 1.19
N ARG A 23 2.36 -10.01 1.21
CA ARG A 23 1.49 -9.71 0.06
C ARG A 23 2.04 -8.64 -0.84
N LEU A 24 3.23 -8.12 -0.54
CA LEU A 24 3.76 -6.93 -1.16
C LEU A 24 5.12 -7.22 -1.78
N THR A 25 5.26 -6.91 -3.07
CA THR A 25 6.54 -6.91 -3.78
C THR A 25 6.84 -5.50 -4.25
N ILE A 26 8.03 -4.98 -3.95
CA ILE A 26 8.46 -3.65 -4.38
C ILE A 26 9.75 -3.80 -5.18
N GLU A 27 9.74 -3.30 -6.40
CA GLU A 27 10.90 -3.26 -7.29
C GLU A 27 11.28 -1.81 -7.58
N ARG A 28 12.56 -1.48 -7.44
CA ARG A 28 13.11 -0.24 -7.98
C ARG A 28 13.63 -0.52 -9.37
N ARG A 29 12.99 0.07 -10.38
CA ARG A 29 13.45 0.06 -11.78
C ARG A 29 14.43 1.21 -12.01
N GLY A 30 15.08 1.21 -13.18
CA GLY A 30 15.86 2.36 -13.65
C GLY A 30 15.03 3.64 -13.63
N ASP A 31 15.70 4.80 -13.62
CA ASP A 31 15.07 6.12 -13.67
C ASP A 31 14.18 6.47 -12.46
N ASP A 32 14.54 5.99 -11.26
CA ASP A 32 13.83 6.31 -10.01
C ASP A 32 12.33 6.00 -10.04
N VAL A 33 11.96 4.91 -10.72
CA VAL A 33 10.62 4.37 -10.74
C VAL A 33 10.52 3.21 -9.74
N LEU A 34 9.58 3.31 -8.81
CA LEU A 34 9.19 2.21 -7.92
C LEU A 34 7.94 1.53 -8.48
N VAL A 35 8.00 0.22 -8.66
CA VAL A 35 6.85 -0.62 -9.01
C VAL A 35 6.44 -1.41 -7.78
N VAL A 36 5.21 -1.20 -7.33
CA VAL A 36 4.62 -1.82 -6.16
C VAL A 36 3.53 -2.78 -6.63
N ARG A 37 3.71 -4.07 -6.35
CA ARG A 37 2.72 -5.12 -6.61
C ARG A 37 2.12 -5.61 -5.30
N VAL A 38 0.80 -5.61 -5.24
CA VAL A 38 0.02 -6.10 -4.11
C VAL A 38 -0.74 -7.34 -4.53
N ARG A 39 -0.42 -8.47 -3.89
CA ARG A 39 -1.09 -9.74 -4.14
C ARG A 39 -2.53 -9.68 -3.67
N SER A 40 -3.46 -9.96 -4.56
CA SER A 40 -4.89 -10.02 -4.22
C SER A 40 -5.19 -11.22 -3.31
N ALA A 41 -6.15 -11.05 -2.39
CA ALA A 41 -6.59 -12.13 -1.51
C ALA A 41 -7.56 -13.05 -2.27
N GLY A 42 -7.62 -14.32 -1.87
CA GLY A 42 -8.56 -15.29 -2.43
C GLY A 42 -7.93 -16.65 -2.75
N ALA A 43 -8.79 -17.65 -2.85
CA ALA A 43 -8.47 -18.97 -3.38
C ALA A 43 -8.17 -18.87 -4.89
N GLU A 44 -7.36 -19.79 -5.43
CA GLU A 44 -6.88 -19.69 -6.82
C GLU A 44 -7.99 -19.50 -7.87
N HIS A 45 -9.17 -20.09 -7.65
CA HIS A 45 -10.27 -20.03 -8.63
C HIS A 45 -11.06 -18.71 -8.60
N GLU A 46 -10.88 -17.88 -7.57
CA GLU A 46 -11.59 -16.59 -7.40
C GLU A 46 -10.63 -15.41 -7.21
N ARG A 47 -9.32 -15.66 -7.31
CA ARG A 47 -8.31 -14.63 -7.03
C ARG A 47 -8.36 -13.56 -8.12
N LEU A 48 -8.66 -12.33 -7.69
CA LEU A 48 -8.54 -11.15 -8.55
C LEU A 48 -7.08 -10.94 -8.98
N PRO A 49 -6.84 -10.25 -10.10
CA PRO A 49 -5.49 -9.86 -10.50
C PRO A 49 -4.78 -9.06 -9.40
N ASP A 50 -3.45 -9.17 -9.34
CA ASP A 50 -2.64 -8.35 -8.45
C ASP A 50 -2.75 -6.88 -8.85
N ALA A 51 -2.87 -6.00 -7.85
CA ALA A 51 -2.84 -4.56 -8.09
C ALA A 51 -1.38 -4.11 -8.29
N VAL A 52 -1.13 -3.35 -9.34
CA VAL A 52 0.21 -2.84 -9.67
C VAL A 52 0.17 -1.31 -9.75
N PHE A 53 1.06 -0.67 -9.00
CA PHE A 53 1.20 0.77 -8.96
C PHE A 53 2.64 1.14 -9.32
N SER A 54 2.80 2.27 -10.02
CA SER A 54 4.12 2.86 -10.28
C SER A 54 4.19 4.24 -9.65
N PHE A 55 5.33 4.52 -9.02
CA PHE A 55 5.63 5.79 -8.38
C PHE A 55 6.96 6.31 -8.89
N ARG A 56 7.03 7.61 -9.14
CA ARG A 56 8.23 8.34 -9.55
C ARG A 56 8.64 9.34 -8.47
N CYS A 57 9.89 9.77 -8.52
CA CYS A 57 10.34 10.89 -7.71
C CYS A 57 9.43 12.11 -7.95
N GLY A 58 8.79 12.60 -6.88
CA GLY A 58 7.81 13.68 -6.92
C GLY A 58 6.38 13.24 -6.60
N ASP A 59 6.06 11.95 -6.72
CA ASP A 59 4.73 11.45 -6.34
C ASP A 59 4.56 11.51 -4.81
N PRO A 60 3.35 11.86 -4.30
CA PRO A 60 3.10 12.02 -2.86
C PRO A 60 3.46 10.80 -1.99
N GLN A 61 3.52 9.59 -2.58
CA GLN A 61 3.81 8.34 -1.87
C GLN A 61 5.19 7.75 -2.20
N TYR A 62 5.98 8.37 -3.08
CA TYR A 62 7.26 7.82 -3.52
C TYR A 62 8.22 7.57 -2.34
N ALA A 63 8.36 8.57 -1.46
CA ALA A 63 9.27 8.48 -0.32
C ALA A 63 8.93 7.33 0.64
N TYR A 64 7.64 7.08 0.86
CA TYR A 64 7.17 5.96 1.68
C TYR A 64 7.60 4.61 1.09
N TRP A 65 7.38 4.41 -0.22
CA TRP A 65 7.76 3.16 -0.89
C TRP A 65 9.28 2.99 -1.00
N LEU A 66 10.02 4.10 -1.14
CA LEU A 66 11.49 4.08 -1.18
C LEU A 66 12.10 3.63 0.15
N ASP A 67 11.61 4.17 1.28
CA ASP A 67 12.04 3.73 2.62
C ASP A 67 11.75 2.24 2.83
N ARG A 68 10.56 1.79 2.44
CA ARG A 68 10.15 0.39 2.60
C ARG A 68 11.00 -0.60 1.80
N VAL A 69 11.39 -0.27 0.56
CA VAL A 69 12.30 -1.14 -0.23
C VAL A 69 13.71 -1.18 0.35
N ASN A 70 14.20 -0.05 0.90
CA ASN A 70 15.52 0.02 1.51
C ASN A 70 15.61 -0.78 2.81
N ARG A 71 14.55 -0.76 3.64
CA ARG A 71 14.46 -1.59 4.86
C ARG A 71 14.53 -3.07 4.54
N ARG A 72 13.78 -3.52 3.52
CA ARG A 72 13.80 -4.93 3.08
C ARG A 72 15.14 -5.38 2.51
N ARG A 73 15.86 -4.51 1.79
CA ARG A 73 17.23 -4.81 1.32
C ARG A 73 18.23 -4.94 2.46
N SER A 74 18.01 -4.19 3.55
CA SER A 74 18.89 -4.21 4.72
C SER A 74 18.64 -5.43 5.62
N ASP A 75 17.48 -6.09 5.47
CA ASP A 75 17.05 -7.27 6.24
C ASP A 75 17.32 -8.61 5.52
N GLY A 76 18.11 -8.59 4.45
CA GLY A 76 18.55 -9.82 3.74
C GLY A 76 19.59 -10.61 4.54
N PRO A 77 19.64 -11.96 4.39
CA PRO A 77 20.51 -12.81 5.21
C PRO A 77 21.99 -12.52 4.91
N ARG A 78 22.79 -12.42 5.98
CA ARG A 78 24.26 -12.48 5.89
C ARG A 78 24.72 -13.86 5.43
#